data_AF-A0A4Y7QMG8-F1
#
_entry.id   AF-A0A4Y7QMG8-F1
#
_cell.length_a   1.000
_cell.length_b   1.000
_cell.length_c   1.000
_cell.angle_alpha   90.00
_cell.angle_beta   90.00
_cell.angle_gamma   90.00
#
_symmetry.space_group_name_H-M   'P 1'
#
loop_
_entity.id
_entity.type
_entity.pdbx_description
1 polymer ?
#
loop_
_entity_poly.entity_id
_entity_poly.type
_entity_poly.pdbx_seq_one_letter_code
_entity_poly.pdbx_strand_id
1 'polypeptide(L)'
;MFLRLSPRHGSRLLTRIYSAVAARRCPSCSAPLPTALPTCPSCSHIEPLPSTLSYHDIFGLPSVPNPFCVNTQTLKARFLQAQKICHPDAWSGKGKKEHDIAAAQSALLNKAYQTLLSPLQRANYILAQQGLSESETDRLGDTELIMEVMEAREELEEATSGEAVELARQRNRDRINRTQKILEKLIGERRWDDAKKAAVELKYWETIENAVKDLE
;
A
#
# COMPACT_ATOMS: atom_id res chain seq x y z
N MET A 1 0.58 60.42 -29.67
CA MET A 1 -0.84 60.55 -29.27
C MET A 1 -1.37 59.13 -29.05
N PHE A 2 -1.73 58.82 -27.79
CA PHE A 2 -2.36 57.60 -27.25
C PHE A 2 -1.61 56.26 -27.23
N LEU A 3 -0.96 56.05 -26.08
CA LEU A 3 -0.82 54.78 -25.37
C LEU A 3 -2.16 54.01 -25.29
N ARG A 4 -2.13 52.69 -25.54
CA ARG A 4 -3.06 51.73 -24.93
C ARG A 4 -2.27 50.57 -24.36
N LEU A 5 -2.08 50.63 -23.04
CA LEU A 5 -1.73 49.51 -22.19
C LEU A 5 -2.94 48.56 -22.13
N SER A 6 -2.75 47.29 -22.46
CA SER A 6 -3.65 46.22 -22.06
C SER A 6 -2.87 45.27 -21.14
N PRO A 7 -3.23 45.16 -19.86
CA PRO A 7 -2.78 44.06 -19.03
C PRO A 7 -3.69 42.84 -19.32
N ARG A 8 -3.33 41.70 -18.73
CA ARG A 8 -4.13 40.47 -18.49
C ARG A 8 -3.81 39.33 -19.45
N HIS A 9 -3.49 38.11 -19.03
CA HIS A 9 -3.40 37.47 -17.72
C HIS A 9 -2.38 36.34 -17.85
N GLY A 10 -1.44 36.23 -16.91
CA GLY A 10 -0.66 35.01 -16.76
C GLY A 10 -1.58 33.89 -16.33
N SER A 11 -1.92 32.97 -17.24
CA SER A 11 -2.58 31.72 -16.88
C SER A 11 -1.54 30.82 -16.20
N ARG A 12 -1.34 31.02 -14.90
CA ARG A 12 -0.80 29.99 -14.02
C ARG A 12 -1.69 28.77 -14.18
N LEU A 13 -1.18 27.76 -14.87
CA LEU A 13 -1.72 26.40 -14.86
C LEU A 13 -1.56 25.89 -13.43
N LEU A 14 -2.52 26.22 -12.58
CA LEU A 14 -2.65 25.64 -11.26
C LEU A 14 -3.14 24.21 -11.47
N THR A 15 -2.17 23.30 -11.44
CA THR A 15 -2.32 21.87 -11.32
C THR A 15 -3.31 21.59 -10.19
N ARG A 16 -4.56 21.26 -10.55
CA ARG A 16 -5.58 20.83 -9.60
C ARG A 16 -5.32 19.38 -9.23
N ILE A 17 -4.19 19.13 -8.58
CA ILE A 17 -3.89 17.90 -7.87
C ILE A 17 -4.65 18.02 -6.56
N TYR A 18 -5.79 17.34 -6.47
CA TYR A 18 -6.38 16.75 -5.27
C TYR A 18 -7.76 16.29 -5.75
N SER A 19 -7.78 15.13 -6.42
CA SER A 19 -9.04 14.45 -6.69
C SER A 19 -9.57 13.93 -5.35
N ALA A 20 -10.30 14.79 -4.65
CA ALA A 20 -11.18 14.35 -3.59
C ALA A 20 -12.14 13.35 -4.24
N VAL A 21 -12.06 12.07 -3.84
CA VAL A 21 -13.05 11.06 -4.22
C VAL A 21 -14.41 11.71 -3.98
N ALA A 22 -15.14 12.02 -5.06
CA ALA A 22 -16.43 12.69 -4.96
C ALA A 22 -17.29 11.89 -3.97
N ALA A 23 -17.90 12.59 -3.00
CA ALA A 23 -18.70 11.94 -1.96
C ALA A 23 -19.79 11.10 -2.62
N ARG A 24 -19.59 9.78 -2.63
CA ARG A 24 -20.52 8.83 -3.23
C ARG A 24 -21.81 8.88 -2.43
N ARG A 25 -22.95 8.83 -3.09
CA ARG A 25 -24.27 8.76 -2.44
C ARG A 25 -24.75 7.32 -2.38
N CYS A 26 -25.44 6.97 -1.31
CA CYS A 26 -26.07 5.67 -1.19
C CYS A 26 -27.12 5.49 -2.31
N PRO A 27 -27.11 4.38 -3.06
CA PRO A 27 -28.10 4.15 -4.11
C PRO A 27 -29.51 3.90 -3.57
N SER A 28 -29.65 3.52 -2.30
CA SER A 28 -30.95 3.29 -1.64
C SER A 28 -31.56 4.57 -1.04
N CYS A 29 -30.80 5.31 -0.22
CA CYS A 29 -31.33 6.47 0.51
C CYS A 29 -30.74 7.84 0.13
N SER A 30 -29.83 7.89 -0.84
CA SER A 30 -29.15 9.13 -1.31
C SER A 30 -28.30 9.87 -0.27
N ALA A 31 -28.17 9.35 0.96
CA ALA A 31 -27.28 9.87 1.99
C ALA A 31 -25.82 9.80 1.54
N PRO A 32 -24.97 10.78 1.93
CA PRO A 32 -23.55 10.73 1.63
C PRO A 32 -22.91 9.52 2.32
N LEU A 33 -22.13 8.75 1.57
CA LEU A 33 -21.39 7.62 2.12
C LEU A 33 -20.13 8.14 2.84
N PRO A 34 -19.85 7.65 4.05
CA PRO A 34 -18.70 8.09 4.84
C PRO A 34 -17.36 7.56 4.29
N THR A 35 -17.38 6.52 3.47
CA THR A 35 -16.20 5.86 2.89
C THR A 35 -16.39 5.61 1.40
N ALA A 36 -15.34 5.10 0.73
CA ALA A 36 -15.41 4.71 -0.67
C ALA A 36 -16.25 3.45 -0.93
N LEU A 37 -16.65 2.73 0.12
CA LEU A 37 -17.40 1.48 0.05
C LEU A 37 -18.90 1.73 -0.18
N PRO A 38 -19.62 0.83 -0.87
CA PRO A 38 -21.07 0.87 -1.04
C PRO A 38 -21.80 0.39 0.22
N THR A 39 -21.43 0.95 1.39
CA THR A 39 -21.94 0.51 2.70
C THR A 39 -22.51 1.72 3.43
N CYS A 40 -23.83 1.75 3.59
CA CYS A 40 -24.56 2.87 4.16
C CYS A 40 -25.00 2.58 5.61
N PRO A 41 -24.46 3.28 6.62
CA PRO A 41 -24.89 3.10 8.01
C PRO A 41 -26.31 3.65 8.26
N SER A 42 -26.81 4.58 7.44
CA SER A 42 -28.10 5.25 7.66
C SER A 42 -29.30 4.39 7.27
N CYS A 43 -29.24 3.66 6.16
CA CYS A 43 -30.35 2.81 5.67
C CYS A 43 -30.02 1.32 5.64
N SER A 44 -28.83 0.93 6.13
CA SER A 44 -28.37 -0.46 6.11
C SER A 44 -28.26 -1.07 4.72
N HIS A 45 -27.98 -0.26 3.71
CA HIS A 45 -27.65 -0.77 2.39
C HIS A 45 -26.20 -1.24 2.36
N ILE A 46 -25.95 -2.45 1.86
CA ILE A 46 -24.62 -3.03 1.65
C ILE A 46 -24.61 -3.88 0.39
N GLU A 47 -23.55 -3.77 -0.39
CA GLU A 47 -23.37 -4.54 -1.63
C GLU A 47 -21.98 -5.21 -1.68
N PRO A 48 -21.83 -6.34 -2.40
CA PRO A 48 -20.52 -6.92 -2.66
C PRO A 48 -19.60 -5.93 -3.38
N LEU A 49 -18.31 -5.95 -3.04
CA LEU A 49 -17.32 -5.13 -3.73
C LEU A 49 -16.97 -5.75 -5.08
N PRO A 50 -16.93 -4.96 -6.18
CA PRO A 50 -16.43 -5.42 -7.47
C PRO A 50 -14.99 -5.94 -7.38
N SER A 51 -14.71 -7.03 -8.08
CA SER A 51 -13.35 -7.61 -8.16
C SER A 51 -12.34 -6.70 -8.90
N THR A 52 -12.83 -5.72 -9.64
CA THR A 52 -12.01 -4.75 -10.40
C THR A 52 -11.48 -3.60 -9.54
N LEU A 53 -11.95 -3.45 -8.30
CA LEU A 53 -11.48 -2.37 -7.40
C LEU A 53 -10.05 -2.64 -6.93
N SER A 54 -9.19 -1.64 -7.07
CA SER A 54 -7.86 -1.70 -6.46
C SER A 54 -7.93 -1.51 -4.93
N TYR A 55 -6.89 -1.95 -4.23
CA TYR A 55 -6.78 -1.75 -2.78
C TYR A 55 -6.68 -0.25 -2.44
N HIS A 56 -6.08 0.56 -3.31
CA HIS A 56 -6.07 2.01 -3.18
C HIS A 56 -7.49 2.59 -3.25
N ASP A 57 -8.31 2.13 -4.20
CA ASP A 57 -9.70 2.60 -4.37
C ASP A 57 -10.57 2.24 -3.16
N ILE A 58 -10.38 1.04 -2.58
CA ILE A 58 -11.10 0.58 -1.38
C ILE A 58 -10.96 1.58 -0.23
N PHE A 59 -9.78 2.20 -0.08
CA PHE A 59 -9.52 3.22 0.95
C PHE A 59 -9.63 4.66 0.45
N GLY A 60 -9.96 4.87 -0.83
CA GLY A 60 -9.98 6.19 -1.46
C GLY A 60 -8.62 6.88 -1.46
N LEU A 61 -7.54 6.11 -1.60
CA LEU A 61 -6.17 6.60 -1.68
C LEU A 61 -5.78 6.87 -3.14
N PRO A 62 -4.97 7.90 -3.41
CA PRO A 62 -4.44 8.12 -4.75
C PRO A 62 -3.45 7.01 -5.12
N SER A 63 -3.57 6.48 -6.34
CA SER A 63 -2.63 5.53 -6.94
C SER A 63 -1.75 6.15 -8.03
N VAL A 64 -1.96 7.45 -8.34
CA VAL A 64 -1.26 8.21 -9.39
C VAL A 64 -0.63 9.45 -8.73
N PRO A 65 0.60 9.85 -9.11
CA PRO A 65 1.44 9.27 -10.18
C PRO A 65 2.13 7.95 -9.82
N ASN A 66 2.22 7.62 -8.53
CA ASN A 66 2.96 6.45 -8.06
C ASN A 66 2.15 5.68 -7.01
N PRO A 67 1.72 4.43 -7.30
CA PRO A 67 0.92 3.64 -6.36
C PRO A 67 1.73 3.12 -5.16
N PHE A 68 3.06 3.18 -5.20
CA PHE A 68 3.90 2.79 -4.08
C PHE A 68 3.90 3.82 -2.95
N CYS A 69 3.69 5.11 -3.26
CA CYS A 69 3.66 6.20 -2.30
C CYS A 69 2.33 6.20 -1.52
N VAL A 70 2.31 5.55 -0.35
CA VAL A 70 1.12 5.51 0.53
C VAL A 70 1.44 6.16 1.88
N ASN A 71 0.61 7.14 2.27
CA ASN A 71 0.63 7.69 3.62
C ASN A 71 -0.02 6.70 4.60
N THR A 72 0.79 6.06 5.45
CA THR A 72 0.34 4.99 6.35
C THR A 72 -0.60 5.48 7.45
N GLN A 73 -0.48 6.73 7.90
CA GLN A 73 -1.42 7.29 8.87
C GLN A 73 -2.83 7.45 8.27
N THR A 74 -2.90 7.94 7.04
CA THR A 74 -4.15 8.09 6.28
C THR A 74 -4.75 6.72 5.98
N LEU A 75 -3.93 5.76 5.53
CA LEU A 75 -4.36 4.37 5.32
C LEU A 75 -5.01 3.80 6.59
N LYS A 76 -4.34 3.92 7.74
CA LYS A 76 -4.88 3.44 9.03
C LYS A 76 -6.19 4.11 9.40
N ALA A 77 -6.29 5.44 9.24
CA ALA A 77 -7.52 6.17 9.52
C ALA A 77 -8.68 5.71 8.62
N ARG A 78 -8.44 5.54 7.31
CA ARG A 78 -9.43 5.06 6.34
C ARG A 78 -9.85 3.62 6.60
N PHE A 79 -8.89 2.77 6.96
CA PHE A 79 -9.16 1.39 7.36
C PHE A 79 -10.07 1.32 8.59
N LEU A 80 -9.74 2.01 9.68
CA LEU A 80 -10.56 2.03 10.89
C LEU A 80 -11.98 2.58 10.62
N GLN A 81 -12.08 3.63 9.81
CA GLN A 81 -13.36 4.21 9.42
C GLN A 81 -14.21 3.19 8.65
N ALA A 82 -13.63 2.54 7.63
CA ALA A 82 -14.31 1.53 6.82
C ALA A 82 -14.74 0.32 7.67
N GLN A 83 -13.82 -0.20 8.48
CA GLN A 83 -14.05 -1.37 9.32
C GLN A 83 -15.20 -1.12 10.30
N LYS A 84 -15.29 0.06 10.92
CA LYS A 84 -16.40 0.42 11.80
C LYS A 84 -17.77 0.31 11.13
N ILE A 85 -17.87 0.50 9.82
CA ILE A 85 -19.14 0.55 9.08
C ILE A 85 -19.51 -0.84 8.55
N CYS A 86 -18.55 -1.64 8.10
CA CYS A 86 -18.80 -2.96 7.52
C CYS A 86 -18.44 -4.14 8.45
N HIS A 87 -18.11 -3.90 9.72
CA HIS A 87 -17.82 -4.99 10.66
C HIS A 87 -19.04 -5.91 10.80
N PRO A 88 -18.90 -7.25 10.65
CA PRO A 88 -20.03 -8.18 10.61
C PRO A 88 -20.97 -8.07 11.83
N ASP A 89 -20.44 -7.79 13.03
CA ASP A 89 -21.23 -7.57 14.24
C ASP A 89 -22.31 -6.49 14.10
N ALA A 90 -22.06 -5.43 13.33
CA ALA A 90 -23.04 -4.38 13.07
C ALA A 90 -24.16 -4.82 12.11
N TRP A 91 -24.04 -6.02 11.54
CA TRP A 91 -24.92 -6.59 10.51
C TRP A 91 -25.57 -7.91 10.91
N SER A 92 -25.25 -8.48 12.08
CA SER A 92 -25.80 -9.77 12.55
C SER A 92 -27.32 -9.81 12.65
N GLY A 93 -27.98 -8.67 12.91
CA GLY A 93 -29.44 -8.55 12.98
C GLY A 93 -30.13 -8.13 11.68
N LYS A 94 -29.38 -7.92 10.59
CA LYS A 94 -29.88 -7.28 9.35
C LYS A 94 -30.22 -8.25 8.22
N GLY A 95 -30.06 -9.54 8.46
CA GLY A 95 -30.26 -10.61 7.48
C GLY A 95 -28.97 -11.36 7.19
N LYS A 96 -29.09 -12.65 6.87
CA LYS A 96 -27.94 -13.52 6.60
C LYS A 96 -27.11 -13.01 5.42
N LYS A 97 -27.78 -12.55 4.35
CA LYS A 97 -27.12 -12.05 3.14
C LYS A 97 -26.26 -10.82 3.44
N GLU A 98 -26.81 -9.85 4.16
CA GLU A 98 -26.14 -8.60 4.52
C GLU A 98 -24.95 -8.87 5.45
N HIS A 99 -25.14 -9.77 6.42
CA HIS A 99 -24.06 -10.24 7.30
C HIS A 99 -22.92 -10.91 6.50
N ASP A 100 -23.24 -11.81 5.57
CA ASP A 100 -22.23 -12.49 4.75
C ASP A 100 -21.46 -11.51 3.86
N ILE A 101 -22.14 -10.50 3.30
CA ILE A 101 -21.49 -9.41 2.55
C ILE A 101 -20.58 -8.58 3.46
N ALA A 102 -21.02 -8.23 4.67
CA ALA A 102 -20.23 -7.48 5.64
C ALA A 102 -18.97 -8.26 6.05
N ALA A 103 -19.10 -9.56 6.31
CA ALA A 103 -17.97 -10.45 6.60
C ALA A 103 -16.96 -10.49 5.45
N ALA A 104 -17.43 -10.64 4.20
CA ALA A 104 -16.57 -10.63 3.02
C ALA A 104 -15.86 -9.28 2.81
N GLN A 105 -16.56 -8.15 3.00
CA GLN A 105 -15.95 -6.82 2.93
C GLN A 105 -14.89 -6.62 4.01
N SER A 106 -15.18 -7.00 5.26
CA SER A 106 -14.25 -6.92 6.39
C SER A 106 -12.96 -7.72 6.13
N ALA A 107 -13.09 -8.94 5.62
CA ALA A 107 -11.95 -9.77 5.25
C ALA A 107 -11.11 -9.11 4.13
N LEU A 108 -11.75 -8.54 3.11
CA LEU A 108 -11.05 -7.84 2.03
C LEU A 108 -10.35 -6.57 2.52
N LEU A 109 -10.98 -5.80 3.41
CA LEU A 109 -10.36 -4.62 4.02
C LEU A 109 -9.10 -4.98 4.81
N ASN A 110 -9.16 -6.05 5.60
CA ASN A 110 -7.99 -6.53 6.33
C ASN A 110 -6.86 -6.90 5.36
N LYS A 111 -7.16 -7.67 4.31
CA LYS A 111 -6.18 -8.03 3.28
C LYS A 111 -5.58 -6.79 2.62
N ALA A 112 -6.42 -5.88 2.14
CA ALA A 112 -5.98 -4.65 1.48
C ALA A 112 -5.14 -3.76 2.41
N TYR A 113 -5.53 -3.64 3.68
CA TYR A 113 -4.80 -2.87 4.68
C TYR A 113 -3.41 -3.46 4.91
N GLN A 114 -3.30 -4.76 5.18
CA GLN A 114 -2.00 -5.42 5.40
C GLN A 114 -1.09 -5.31 4.17
N THR A 115 -1.65 -5.55 2.98
CA THR A 115 -0.93 -5.43 1.71
C THR A 115 -0.42 -4.03 1.46
N LEU A 116 -1.24 -3.00 1.68
CA LEU A 116 -0.80 -1.63 1.49
C LEU A 116 0.05 -1.12 2.65
N LEU A 117 0.05 -1.75 3.83
CA LEU A 117 0.86 -1.31 4.96
C LEU A 117 2.33 -1.72 4.80
N SER A 118 2.59 -2.98 4.42
CA SER A 118 3.94 -3.50 4.19
C SER A 118 4.50 -3.01 2.84
N PRO A 119 5.69 -2.39 2.79
CA PRO A 119 6.33 -2.00 1.54
C PRO A 119 6.54 -3.18 0.58
N LEU A 120 7.01 -4.33 1.08
CA LEU A 120 7.19 -5.53 0.26
C LEU A 120 5.87 -6.06 -0.31
N GLN A 121 4.83 -6.22 0.54
CA GLN A 121 3.53 -6.69 0.04
C GLN A 121 2.91 -5.70 -0.95
N ARG A 122 3.10 -4.39 -0.72
CA ARG A 122 2.63 -3.33 -1.61
C ARG A 122 3.33 -3.40 -2.96
N ALA A 123 4.66 -3.57 -2.99
CA ALA A 123 5.41 -3.75 -4.22
C ALA A 123 4.92 -4.97 -5.01
N ASN A 124 4.81 -6.12 -4.35
CA ASN A 124 4.34 -7.36 -4.96
C ASN A 124 2.92 -7.25 -5.49
N TYR A 125 2.03 -6.57 -4.76
CA TYR A 125 0.68 -6.29 -5.22
C TYR A 125 0.67 -5.44 -6.50
N ILE A 126 1.42 -4.34 -6.53
CA ILE A 126 1.52 -3.46 -7.70
C ILE A 126 2.08 -4.23 -8.90
N LEU A 127 3.13 -5.02 -8.71
CA LEU A 127 3.73 -5.85 -9.76
C LEU A 127 2.75 -6.91 -10.28
N ALA A 128 2.00 -7.57 -9.40
CA ALA A 128 0.97 -8.52 -9.78
C ALA A 128 -0.14 -7.87 -10.63
N GLN A 129 -0.51 -6.62 -10.35
CA GLN A 129 -1.45 -5.86 -11.20
C GLN A 129 -0.90 -5.58 -12.61
N GLN A 130 0.41 -5.64 -12.81
CA GLN A 130 1.06 -5.54 -14.12
C GLN A 130 1.31 -6.92 -14.76
N GLY A 131 0.84 -8.02 -14.15
CA GLY A 131 1.08 -9.38 -14.62
C GLY A 131 2.46 -9.94 -14.26
N LEU A 132 3.22 -9.27 -13.38
CA LEU A 132 4.57 -9.65 -12.98
C LEU A 132 4.57 -10.22 -11.56
N SER A 133 3.98 -11.39 -11.38
CA SER A 133 4.06 -12.10 -10.10
C SER A 133 5.47 -12.66 -9.84
N GLU A 134 5.86 -12.74 -8.57
CA GLU A 134 7.08 -13.42 -8.14
C GLU A 134 7.02 -14.91 -8.56
N SER A 135 8.06 -15.40 -9.24
CA SER A 135 8.25 -16.82 -9.54
C SER A 135 9.43 -17.38 -8.74
N GLU A 136 9.42 -18.67 -8.42
CA GLU A 136 10.54 -19.33 -7.72
C GLU A 136 11.88 -19.17 -8.46
N THR A 137 11.84 -19.11 -9.80
CA THR A 137 13.02 -18.92 -10.66
C THR A 137 13.67 -17.55 -10.53
N ASP A 138 12.94 -16.50 -10.12
CA ASP A 138 13.50 -15.16 -9.94
C ASP A 138 14.45 -15.08 -8.73
N ARG A 139 14.36 -16.04 -7.79
CA ARG A 139 15.10 -16.04 -6.51
C ARG A 139 16.56 -16.51 -6.63
N LEU A 140 16.90 -17.20 -7.71
CA LEU A 140 18.18 -17.90 -7.86
C LEU A 140 19.13 -17.24 -8.88
N GLY A 141 18.70 -16.14 -9.51
CA GLY A 141 19.40 -15.54 -10.64
C GLY A 141 20.48 -14.51 -10.31
N ASP A 142 20.58 -14.06 -9.05
CA ASP A 142 21.46 -12.97 -8.66
C ASP A 142 22.51 -13.43 -7.63
N THR A 143 23.66 -13.88 -8.15
CA THR A 143 24.77 -14.37 -7.31
C THR A 143 25.35 -13.26 -6.43
N GLU A 144 25.34 -12.01 -6.88
CA GLU A 144 25.83 -10.86 -6.11
C GLU A 144 24.93 -10.60 -4.90
N LEU A 145 23.61 -10.57 -5.11
CA LEU A 145 22.64 -10.46 -4.03
C LEU A 145 22.78 -11.60 -3.00
N ILE A 146 22.93 -12.85 -3.46
CA ILE A 146 23.07 -14.00 -2.56
C ILE A 146 24.29 -13.84 -1.65
N MET A 147 25.44 -13.41 -2.20
CA MET A 147 26.64 -13.16 -1.41
C MET A 147 26.40 -12.06 -0.37
N GLU A 148 25.81 -10.93 -0.76
CA GLU A 148 25.51 -9.84 0.19
C GLU A 148 24.55 -10.28 1.31
N VAL A 149 23.56 -11.12 0.99
CA VAL A 149 22.62 -11.68 1.96
C VAL A 149 23.31 -12.63 2.93
N MET A 150 24.25 -13.45 2.46
CA MET A 150 25.04 -14.34 3.30
C MET A 150 25.96 -13.55 4.23
N GLU A 151 26.70 -12.57 3.71
CA GLU A 151 27.57 -11.69 4.50
C GLU A 151 26.78 -10.94 5.58
N ALA A 152 25.60 -10.40 5.23
CA ALA A 152 24.76 -9.70 6.20
C ALA A 152 24.21 -10.62 7.32
N ARG A 153 24.01 -11.91 7.04
CA ARG A 153 23.63 -12.92 8.05
C ARG A 153 24.80 -13.28 8.94
N GLU A 154 25.97 -13.54 8.36
CA GLU A 154 27.19 -13.84 9.10
C GLU A 154 27.55 -12.70 10.05
N GLU A 155 27.44 -11.45 9.60
CA GLU A 155 27.66 -10.26 10.43
C GLU A 155 26.77 -10.23 11.69
N LEU A 156 25.52 -10.70 11.58
CA LEU A 156 24.59 -10.81 12.71
C LEU A 156 24.90 -12.00 13.61
N GLU A 157 25.35 -13.13 13.05
CA GLU A 157 25.70 -14.33 13.80
C GLU A 157 27.01 -14.16 14.59
N GLU A 158 27.98 -13.43 14.03
CA GLU A 158 29.27 -13.11 14.66
C GLU A 158 29.19 -11.99 15.70
N ALA A 159 28.06 -11.24 15.74
CA ALA A 159 27.87 -10.14 16.67
C ALA A 159 27.73 -10.66 18.12
N THR A 160 28.83 -10.61 18.87
CA THR A 160 28.92 -11.14 20.25
C THR A 160 28.51 -10.15 21.35
N SER A 161 28.25 -8.88 21.01
CA SER A 161 27.83 -7.84 21.96
C SER A 161 26.53 -7.18 21.51
N GLY A 162 25.75 -6.65 22.45
CA GLY A 162 24.51 -5.93 22.12
C GLY A 162 24.73 -4.72 21.21
N GLU A 163 25.88 -4.04 21.34
CA GLU A 163 26.26 -2.93 20.45
C GLU A 163 26.57 -3.43 19.02
N ALA A 164 27.29 -4.56 18.89
CA ALA A 164 27.57 -5.16 17.59
C ALA A 164 26.29 -5.62 16.88
N VAL A 165 25.36 -6.25 17.63
CA VAL A 165 24.06 -6.66 17.10
C VAL A 165 23.28 -5.44 16.61
N GLU A 166 23.19 -4.38 17.41
CA GLU A 166 22.45 -3.19 17.01
C GLU A 166 23.07 -2.48 15.80
N LEU A 167 24.41 -2.50 15.67
CA LEU A 167 25.10 -1.97 14.51
C LEU A 167 24.79 -2.77 13.23
N ALA A 168 24.83 -4.10 13.29
CA ALA A 168 24.50 -4.97 12.17
C ALA A 168 23.03 -4.82 11.76
N ARG A 169 22.12 -4.73 12.73
CA ARG A 169 20.71 -4.39 12.50
C ARG A 169 20.55 -3.04 11.83
N GLN A 170 21.25 -2.01 12.29
CA GLN A 170 21.18 -0.68 11.68
C GLN A 170 21.62 -0.71 10.21
N ARG A 171 22.68 -1.44 9.87
CA ARG A 171 23.11 -1.63 8.48
C ARG A 171 22.05 -2.33 7.64
N ASN A 172 21.40 -3.37 8.17
CA ASN A 172 20.29 -4.03 7.48
C ASN A 172 19.08 -3.10 7.29
N ARG A 173 18.71 -2.32 8.31
CA ARG A 173 17.65 -1.29 8.19
C ARG A 173 17.99 -0.23 7.13
N ASP A 174 19.25 0.13 6.99
CA ASP A 174 19.70 1.04 5.93
C ASP A 174 19.56 0.39 4.54
N ARG A 175 19.87 -0.90 4.38
CA ARG A 175 19.62 -1.67 3.13
C ARG A 175 18.13 -1.69 2.79
N ILE A 176 17.26 -1.97 3.77
CA ILE A 176 15.79 -1.91 3.62
C ILE A 176 15.35 -0.53 3.13
N ASN A 177 15.77 0.53 3.82
CA ASN A 177 15.39 1.91 3.50
C ASN A 177 15.86 2.35 2.10
N ARG A 178 17.06 1.95 1.69
CA ARG A 178 17.59 2.21 0.34
C ARG A 178 16.76 1.48 -0.71
N THR A 179 16.48 0.21 -0.50
CA THR A 179 15.70 -0.62 -1.42
C THR A 179 14.28 -0.09 -1.59
N GLN A 180 13.64 0.38 -0.51
CA GLN A 180 12.32 1.02 -0.59
C GLN A 180 12.33 2.30 -1.44
N LYS A 181 13.37 3.14 -1.34
CA LYS A 181 13.52 4.33 -2.19
C LYS A 181 13.75 3.97 -3.66
N ILE A 182 14.50 2.91 -3.92
CA ILE A 182 14.70 2.37 -5.27
C ILE A 182 13.36 1.89 -5.84
N LEU A 183 12.60 1.09 -5.08
CA LEU A 183 11.26 0.65 -5.46
C LEU A 183 10.32 1.82 -5.76
N GLU A 184 10.30 2.84 -4.89
CA GLU A 184 9.51 4.04 -5.10
C GLU A 184 9.84 4.69 -6.46
N LYS A 185 11.12 4.90 -6.76
CA LYS A 185 11.56 5.46 -8.03
C LYS A 185 11.17 4.56 -9.22
N LEU A 186 11.51 3.28 -9.18
CA LEU A 186 11.29 2.35 -10.28
C LEU A 186 9.81 2.16 -10.60
N ILE A 187 8.95 2.04 -9.58
CA ILE A 187 7.49 1.95 -9.78
C ILE A 187 6.94 3.27 -10.33
N GLY A 188 7.42 4.42 -9.85
CA GLY A 188 7.03 5.73 -10.38
C GLY A 188 7.41 5.93 -11.84
N GLU A 189 8.56 5.40 -12.26
CA GLU A 189 9.06 5.40 -13.64
C GLU A 189 8.51 4.23 -14.48
N ARG A 190 7.70 3.33 -13.90
CA ARG A 190 7.15 2.12 -14.54
C ARG A 190 8.22 1.15 -15.07
N ARG A 191 9.38 1.10 -14.42
CA ARG A 191 10.47 0.15 -14.71
C ARG A 191 10.20 -1.18 -14.00
N TRP A 192 9.27 -1.97 -14.53
CA TRP A 192 8.70 -3.10 -13.80
C TRP A 192 9.65 -4.27 -13.55
N ASP A 193 10.48 -4.64 -14.53
CA ASP A 193 11.44 -5.73 -14.37
C ASP A 193 12.49 -5.40 -13.30
N ASP A 194 12.96 -4.15 -13.29
CA ASP A 194 13.90 -3.68 -12.26
C ASP A 194 13.22 -3.60 -10.88
N ALA A 195 11.96 -3.14 -10.83
CA ALA A 195 11.19 -3.11 -9.58
C ALA A 195 10.96 -4.52 -9.03
N LYS A 196 10.81 -5.53 -9.90
CA LYS A 196 10.70 -6.93 -9.52
C LYS A 196 11.98 -7.43 -8.84
N LYS A 197 13.15 -7.10 -9.39
CA LYS A 197 14.45 -7.42 -8.76
C LYS A 197 14.60 -6.76 -7.39
N ALA A 198 14.32 -5.46 -7.30
CA ALA A 198 14.38 -4.73 -6.04
C ALA A 198 13.37 -5.25 -4.99
N ALA A 199 12.22 -5.80 -5.40
CA ALA A 199 11.28 -6.43 -4.49
C ALA A 199 11.82 -7.76 -3.93
N VAL A 200 12.55 -8.53 -4.74
CA VAL A 200 13.26 -9.74 -4.29
C VAL A 200 14.36 -9.38 -3.29
N GLU A 201 15.17 -8.35 -3.57
CA GLU A 201 16.17 -7.84 -2.62
C GLU A 201 15.53 -7.44 -1.27
N LEU A 202 14.45 -6.64 -1.31
CA LEU A 202 13.75 -6.19 -0.11
C LEU A 202 13.26 -7.37 0.74
N LYS A 203 12.79 -8.45 0.09
CA LYS A 203 12.36 -9.66 0.79
C LYS A 203 13.48 -10.30 1.59
N TYR A 204 14.70 -10.37 1.04
CA TYR A 204 15.83 -10.92 1.78
C TYR A 204 16.21 -10.04 2.98
N TRP A 205 16.27 -8.73 2.79
CA TRP A 205 16.56 -7.80 3.89
C TRP A 205 15.51 -7.84 5.01
N GLU A 206 14.22 -7.92 4.67
CA GLU A 206 13.15 -8.12 5.65
C GLU A 206 13.24 -9.48 6.35
N THR A 207 13.68 -10.53 5.65
CA THR A 207 13.87 -11.87 6.24
C THR A 207 14.99 -11.86 7.28
N ILE A 208 16.10 -11.17 6.98
CA ILE A 208 17.19 -10.97 7.94
C ILE A 208 16.69 -10.19 9.16
N GLU A 209 15.95 -9.10 8.97
CA GLU A 209 15.42 -8.29 10.08
C GLU A 209 14.46 -9.08 10.98
N ASN A 210 13.65 -9.95 10.40
CA ASN A 210 12.71 -10.77 11.17
C ASN A 210 13.43 -11.89 11.94
N ALA A 211 14.46 -12.51 11.36
CA ALA A 211 15.25 -13.53 12.05
C ALA A 211 15.90 -13.00 13.34
N VAL A 212 16.26 -11.72 13.38
CA VAL A 212 16.82 -11.08 14.60
C VAL A 212 15.78 -10.89 15.69
N LYS A 213 14.52 -10.60 15.34
CA LYS A 213 13.44 -10.42 16.32
C LYS A 213 13.05 -11.71 17.03
N ASP A 214 13.26 -12.86 16.37
CA ASP A 214 12.96 -14.17 16.96
C ASP A 214 14.02 -14.62 17.99
N LEU A 215 15.15 -13.90 18.08
CA LEU A 215 16.23 -14.15 19.04
C LEU A 215 16.11 -13.29 20.32
N GLU A 216 15.22 -12.29 20.34
CA GLU A 216 14.90 -11.42 21.50
C GLU A 216 13.78 -12.03 22.37
#